data_AF-A0A2K3PAH9-F1
#
_entry.id   AF-A0A2K3PAH9-F1
#
_cell.length_a   1.000
_cell.length_b   1.000
_cell.length_c   1.000
_cell.angle_alpha   90.00
_cell.angle_beta   90.00
_cell.angle_gamma   90.00
#
_symmetry.space_group_name_H-M   'P 1'
#
loop_
_entity.id
_entity.type
_entity.pdbx_description
1 polymer ?
#
loop_
_entity_poly.entity_id
_entity_poly.type
_entity_poly.pdbx_seq_one_letter_code
_entity_poly.pdbx_strand_id
1 'polypeptide(L)'
;MTRTNDRFDELSQQITLFQAHISASLADVSQRVASLERSSPDPSSSSAVPPPPPAPPSTPRLKLDLPRFDGQNASGWIFKISQFFTYHHTPEEERITIASFYLDGPALSWYQWMYRNGQILSWH
;
A
#
# COMPACT_ATOMS: atom_id res chain seq x y z
N MET A 1 11.22 61.95 -1.88
CA MET A 1 10.26 60.81 -1.87
C MET A 1 10.35 60.08 -3.20
N THR A 2 11.46 59.41 -3.53
CA THR A 2 11.67 58.78 -4.86
C THR A 2 12.22 57.36 -4.79
N ARG A 3 12.94 56.99 -3.72
CA ARG A 3 13.60 55.68 -3.57
C ARG A 3 12.66 54.47 -3.46
N THR A 4 11.39 54.67 -3.10
CA THR A 4 10.40 53.59 -2.92
C THR A 4 9.70 53.20 -4.22
N ASN A 5 9.57 54.13 -5.17
CA ASN A 5 8.93 53.84 -6.47
C ASN A 5 9.80 52.93 -7.33
N ASP A 6 11.11 53.15 -7.38
CA ASP A 6 12.06 52.29 -8.12
C ASP A 6 11.99 50.82 -7.67
N ARG A 7 11.90 50.56 -6.35
CA ARG A 7 11.84 49.19 -5.84
C ARG A 7 10.52 48.49 -6.17
N PHE A 8 9.44 49.26 -6.27
CA PHE A 8 8.14 48.73 -6.67
C PHE A 8 8.11 48.38 -8.16
N ASP A 9 8.71 49.24 -8.99
CA ASP A 9 8.86 49.00 -10.42
C ASP A 9 9.73 47.76 -10.68
N GLU A 10 10.87 47.63 -9.98
CA GLU A 10 11.76 46.46 -10.06
C GLU A 10 11.06 45.15 -9.68
N LEU A 11 10.26 45.15 -8.60
CA LEU A 11 9.48 43.98 -8.21
C LEU A 11 8.41 43.60 -9.24
N SER A 12 7.76 44.59 -9.84
CA SER A 12 6.75 44.34 -10.89
C SER A 12 7.38 43.76 -12.16
N GLN A 13 8.58 44.24 -12.52
CA GLN A 13 9.36 43.70 -13.62
C GLN A 13 9.80 42.26 -13.33
N GLN A 14 10.26 41.98 -12.11
CA GLN A 14 10.68 40.64 -11.71
C GLN A 14 9.52 39.63 -11.76
N ILE A 15 8.34 40.01 -11.30
CA ILE A 15 7.13 39.17 -11.36
C ILE A 15 6.73 38.90 -12.82
N THR A 16 6.81 39.91 -13.68
CA THR A 16 6.45 39.79 -15.10
C THR A 16 7.40 38.83 -15.83
N LEU A 17 8.70 38.94 -15.58
CA LEU A 17 9.71 38.04 -16.16
C LEU A 17 9.53 36.60 -15.67
N PHE A 18 9.25 36.43 -14.38
CA PHE A 18 8.99 35.12 -13.79
C PHE A 18 7.74 34.47 -14.38
N GLN A 19 6.65 35.22 -14.52
CA GLN A 19 5.42 34.76 -15.14
C GLN A 19 5.66 34.33 -16.60
N ALA A 20 6.42 35.12 -17.37
CA ALA A 20 6.78 34.78 -18.75
C ALA A 20 7.57 33.46 -18.81
N HIS A 21 8.56 33.28 -17.92
CA HIS A 21 9.35 32.05 -17.86
C HIS A 21 8.50 30.81 -17.53
N ILE A 22 7.59 30.93 -16.56
CA ILE A 22 6.65 29.84 -16.24
C ILE A 22 5.78 29.52 -17.44
N SER A 23 5.21 30.52 -18.11
CA SER A 23 4.33 30.30 -19.26
C SER A 23 5.03 29.56 -20.40
N ALA A 24 6.29 29.90 -20.68
CA ALA A 24 7.11 29.21 -21.66
C ALA A 24 7.44 27.77 -21.23
N SER A 25 7.72 27.56 -19.95
CA SER A 25 7.99 26.22 -19.40
C SER A 25 6.76 25.31 -19.48
N LEU A 26 5.56 25.84 -19.22
CA LEU A 26 4.31 25.10 -19.36
C LEU A 26 4.03 24.71 -20.81
N ALA A 27 4.34 25.60 -21.76
CA ALA A 27 4.20 25.31 -23.18
C ALA A 27 5.12 24.15 -23.62
N ASP A 28 6.39 24.13 -23.18
CA ASP A 28 7.32 23.04 -23.49
C ASP A 28 6.84 21.69 -22.92
N VAL A 29 6.39 21.69 -21.66
CA VAL A 29 5.82 20.49 -21.02
C VAL A 29 4.60 19.98 -21.78
N SER A 30 3.69 20.88 -22.21
CA SER A 30 2.51 20.50 -22.98
C SER A 30 2.87 19.84 -24.32
N GLN A 31 3.92 20.34 -24.99
CA GLN A 31 4.38 19.80 -26.28
C GLN A 31 5.04 18.42 -26.13
N ARG A 32 5.76 18.20 -25.02
CA ARG A 32 6.34 16.90 -24.67
C ARG A 32 5.25 15.85 -24.41
N VAL A 33 4.18 16.23 -23.68
CA VAL A 33 3.03 15.35 -23.42
C VAL A 33 2.28 15.01 -24.72
N ALA A 34 2.03 15.99 -25.59
CA ALA A 34 1.38 15.75 -26.89
C ALA A 34 2.21 14.83 -27.82
N SER A 35 3.54 14.90 -27.76
CA SER A 35 4.43 14.01 -28.52
C SER A 35 4.42 12.57 -28.00
N LEU A 36 4.17 12.36 -26.70
CA LEU A 36 4.03 11.03 -26.10
C LEU A 36 2.67 10.41 -26.45
N GLU A 37 1.59 11.21 -26.49
CA GLU A 37 0.26 10.73 -26.94
C GLU A 37 0.28 10.26 -28.40
N ARG A 38 0.98 10.98 -29.30
CA ARG A 38 1.07 10.61 -30.72
C ARG A 38 1.93 9.36 -31.00
N SER A 39 2.72 8.92 -30.02
CA SER A 39 3.49 7.67 -30.07
C SER A 39 2.73 6.46 -29.53
N SER A 40 1.44 6.59 -29.18
CA SER A 40 0.58 5.42 -29.04
C SER A 40 0.44 4.72 -30.40
N PRO A 41 0.71 3.41 -30.52
CA PRO A 41 0.49 2.68 -31.75
C PRO A 41 -1.01 2.56 -32.02
N ASP A 42 -1.41 2.94 -33.23
CA ASP A 42 -2.73 2.65 -33.80
C ASP A 42 -2.85 1.13 -34.05
N PRO A 43 -3.94 0.47 -33.59
CA PRO A 43 -4.16 -0.97 -33.79
C PRO A 43 -4.74 -1.22 -35.19
N SER A 44 -3.96 -0.93 -36.23
CA SER A 44 -4.35 -1.18 -37.63
C SER A 44 -3.27 -1.97 -38.36
N SER A 45 -2.93 -3.16 -37.86
CA SER A 45 -2.21 -4.21 -38.60
C SER A 45 -2.45 -5.56 -37.93
N SER A 46 -2.96 -6.51 -38.71
CA SER A 46 -3.38 -7.85 -38.29
C SER A 46 -2.40 -8.59 -37.39
N SER A 47 -2.79 -8.79 -36.14
CA SER A 47 -2.71 -10.08 -35.44
C SER A 47 -3.67 -10.02 -34.27
N ALA A 48 -4.75 -10.80 -34.35
CA ALA A 48 -5.75 -10.90 -33.30
C ALA A 48 -5.08 -11.42 -32.03
N VAL A 49 -4.73 -10.52 -31.11
CA VAL A 49 -4.45 -10.86 -29.73
C VAL A 49 -5.81 -11.19 -29.11
N PRO A 50 -6.07 -12.43 -28.66
CA PRO A 50 -7.32 -12.75 -28.00
C PRO A 50 -7.44 -11.90 -26.73
N PRO A 51 -8.65 -11.44 -26.37
CA PRO A 51 -8.86 -10.67 -25.14
C PRO A 51 -8.34 -11.47 -23.93
N PRO A 52 -7.71 -10.81 -22.94
CA PRO A 52 -7.35 -11.47 -21.70
C PRO A 52 -8.61 -12.12 -21.10
N PRO A 53 -8.50 -13.35 -20.55
CA PRO A 53 -9.63 -14.02 -19.95
C PRO A 53 -10.25 -13.13 -18.87
N PRO A 54 -11.59 -13.13 -18.71
CA PRO A 54 -12.25 -12.36 -17.66
C PRO A 54 -11.61 -12.71 -16.32
N ALA A 55 -11.23 -11.68 -15.54
CA ALA A 55 -10.70 -11.86 -14.21
C ALA A 55 -11.63 -12.81 -13.42
N PRO A 56 -11.08 -13.81 -12.69
CA PRO A 56 -11.91 -14.77 -11.98
C PRO A 56 -12.85 -14.01 -11.03
N PRO A 57 -14.12 -14.44 -10.90
CA PRO A 57 -15.06 -13.81 -9.98
C PRO A 57 -14.42 -13.79 -8.60
N SER A 58 -14.34 -12.59 -8.01
CA SER A 58 -13.83 -12.38 -6.67
C SER A 58 -14.77 -13.11 -5.71
N THR A 59 -14.40 -14.33 -5.32
CA THR A 59 -15.19 -15.08 -4.34
C THR A 59 -15.23 -14.27 -3.06
N PRO A 60 -16.41 -14.05 -2.47
CA PRO A 60 -16.51 -13.35 -1.19
C PRO A 60 -15.71 -14.15 -0.17
N ARG A 61 -14.57 -13.59 0.26
CA ARG A 61 -13.73 -14.19 1.30
C ARG A 61 -14.53 -14.16 2.59
N LEU A 62 -14.72 -15.33 3.18
CA LEU A 62 -15.40 -15.46 4.46
C LEU A 62 -14.56 -14.69 5.49
N LYS A 63 -15.17 -13.69 6.12
CA LYS A 63 -14.49 -12.91 7.17
C LYS A 63 -14.55 -13.74 8.46
N LEU A 64 -13.56 -14.60 8.64
CA LEU A 64 -13.38 -15.36 9.87
C LEU A 64 -12.88 -14.40 10.96
N ASP A 65 -13.73 -14.14 11.94
CA ASP A 65 -13.33 -13.37 13.13
C ASP A 65 -12.69 -14.33 14.14
N LEU A 66 -11.43 -14.08 14.50
CA LEU A 66 -10.68 -14.95 15.39
C LEU A 66 -10.93 -14.52 16.84
N PRO A 67 -11.40 -15.41 17.73
CA PRO A 67 -11.61 -15.04 19.12
C PRO A 67 -10.26 -14.75 19.81
N ARG A 68 -10.27 -13.81 20.76
CA ARG A 68 -9.14 -13.64 21.69
C ARG A 68 -9.01 -14.85 22.62
N PHE A 69 -7.78 -15.11 23.06
CA PHE A 69 -7.44 -16.17 24.00
C PHE A 69 -6.96 -15.58 25.32
N ASP A 70 -7.75 -15.79 26.37
CA ASP A 70 -7.50 -15.36 27.74
C ASP A 70 -6.79 -16.45 28.58
N GLY A 71 -6.54 -17.64 28.01
CA GLY A 71 -6.04 -18.81 28.71
C GLY A 71 -7.06 -19.95 28.86
N GLN A 72 -8.34 -19.72 28.53
CA GLN A 72 -9.38 -20.75 28.64
C GLN A 72 -9.62 -21.48 27.31
N ASN A 73 -9.96 -22.77 27.40
CA ASN A 73 -10.30 -23.61 26.26
C ASN A 73 -9.23 -23.59 25.14
N ALA A 74 -7.97 -23.84 25.50
CA ALA A 74 -6.84 -23.82 24.57
C ALA A 74 -7.06 -24.69 23.33
N SER A 75 -7.60 -25.90 23.49
CA SER A 75 -7.86 -26.81 22.36
C SER A 75 -8.82 -26.22 21.33
N GLY A 76 -9.90 -25.60 21.77
CA GLY A 76 -10.87 -24.95 20.89
C GLY A 76 -10.29 -23.74 20.18
N TRP A 77 -9.45 -22.96 20.86
CA TRP A 77 -8.78 -21.81 20.26
C TRP A 77 -7.73 -22.23 19.23
N ILE A 78 -6.87 -23.21 19.57
CA ILE A 78 -5.85 -23.78 18.68
C ILE A 78 -6.49 -24.34 17.40
N PHE A 79 -7.62 -25.05 17.52
CA PHE A 79 -8.34 -25.55 16.36
C PHE A 79 -8.80 -24.41 15.44
N LYS A 80 -9.42 -23.36 15.99
CA LYS A 80 -9.91 -22.22 15.20
C LYS A 80 -8.77 -21.46 14.52
N ILE A 81 -7.68 -21.18 15.21
CA ILE A 81 -6.54 -20.46 14.61
C ILE A 81 -5.82 -21.29 13.55
N SER A 82 -5.77 -22.61 13.72
CA SER A 82 -5.26 -23.51 12.68
C SER A 82 -6.13 -23.46 11.42
N GLN A 83 -7.46 -23.50 11.56
CA GLN A 83 -8.39 -23.36 10.43
C GLN A 83 -8.26 -22.01 9.73
N PHE A 84 -8.07 -20.93 10.50
CA PHE A 84 -7.83 -19.60 9.95
C PHE A 84 -6.57 -19.57 9.07
N PHE A 85 -5.46 -20.10 9.56
CA PHE A 85 -4.22 -20.15 8.78
C PHE A 85 -4.34 -21.02 7.53
N THR A 86 -5.03 -22.16 7.60
CA THR A 86 -5.29 -22.99 6.42
C THR A 86 -6.14 -22.26 5.39
N TYR A 87 -7.23 -21.60 5.81
CA TYR A 87 -8.12 -20.87 4.91
C TYR A 87 -7.43 -19.67 4.23
N HIS A 88 -6.66 -18.90 5.00
CA HIS A 88 -5.95 -17.73 4.51
C HIS A 88 -4.60 -18.06 3.83
N HIS A 89 -4.20 -19.33 3.79
CA HIS A 89 -2.90 -19.78 3.30
C HIS A 89 -1.75 -19.02 3.98
N THR A 90 -1.88 -18.81 5.30
CA THR A 90 -0.91 -18.04 6.06
C THR A 90 0.42 -18.79 6.13
N PRO A 91 1.52 -18.15 5.69
CA PRO A 91 2.86 -18.74 5.72
C PRO A 91 3.30 -18.97 7.17
N GLU A 92 4.13 -19.99 7.40
CA GLU A 92 4.43 -20.49 8.74
C GLU A 92 5.13 -19.43 9.61
N GLU A 93 6.06 -18.69 9.00
CA GLU A 93 6.83 -17.61 9.61
C GLU A 93 5.97 -16.47 10.18
N GLU A 94 4.76 -16.28 9.65
CA GLU A 94 3.84 -15.23 10.11
C GLU A 94 2.87 -15.73 11.19
N ARG A 95 2.71 -17.05 11.35
CA ARG A 95 1.66 -17.62 12.22
C ARG A 95 1.83 -17.26 13.68
N ILE A 96 3.05 -17.34 14.20
CA ILE A 96 3.35 -16.99 15.60
C ILE A 96 3.03 -15.51 15.84
N THR A 97 3.49 -14.64 14.93
CA THR A 97 3.25 -13.20 15.02
C THR A 97 1.76 -12.90 15.00
N ILE A 98 1.00 -13.49 14.08
CA ILE A 98 -0.45 -13.32 14.00
C ILE A 98 -1.14 -13.84 15.27
N ALA A 99 -0.79 -15.04 15.73
CA ALA A 99 -1.35 -15.65 16.94
C ALA A 99 -1.15 -14.76 18.17
N SER A 100 0.01 -14.11 18.28
CA SER A 100 0.32 -13.23 19.43
C SER A 100 -0.64 -12.05 19.59
N PHE A 101 -1.19 -11.51 18.49
CA PHE A 101 -2.15 -10.40 18.53
C PHE A 101 -3.50 -10.78 19.15
N TYR A 102 -3.80 -12.08 19.20
CA TYR A 102 -5.05 -12.60 19.74
C TYR A 102 -4.89 -13.17 21.15
N LEU A 103 -3.70 -13.10 21.75
CA LEU A 103 -3.50 -13.47 23.15
C LEU A 103 -3.85 -12.29 24.05
N ASP A 104 -4.45 -12.56 25.21
CA ASP A 104 -4.79 -11.58 26.22
C ASP A 104 -4.37 -12.06 27.62
N GLY A 105 -4.28 -11.12 28.56
CA GLY A 105 -4.06 -11.39 29.98
C GLY A 105 -2.84 -12.28 30.28
N PRO A 106 -3.01 -13.35 31.08
CA PRO A 106 -1.91 -14.25 31.44
C PRO A 106 -1.26 -14.96 30.24
N ALA A 107 -2.04 -15.29 29.19
CA ALA A 107 -1.52 -15.96 28.00
C ALA A 107 -0.55 -15.06 27.22
N LEU A 108 -0.88 -13.78 27.08
CA LEU A 108 0.01 -12.80 26.45
C LEU A 108 1.30 -12.59 27.27
N SER A 109 1.17 -12.49 28.60
CA SER A 109 2.32 -12.35 29.50
C SER A 109 3.30 -13.53 29.37
N TRP A 110 2.78 -14.76 29.30
CA TRP A 110 3.58 -15.96 29.07
C TRP A 110 4.29 -15.93 27.71
N TYR A 111 3.57 -15.57 26.64
CA TYR A 111 4.15 -15.45 25.30
C TYR A 111 5.30 -14.44 25.26
N GLN A 112 5.12 -13.26 25.86
CA GLN A 112 6.17 -12.24 25.93
C GLN A 112 7.42 -12.74 26.64
N TRP A 113 7.26 -13.48 27.74
CA TRP A 113 8.39 -14.08 28.44
C TRP A 113 9.09 -15.12 27.57
N MET A 114 8.36 -16.04 26.95
CA MET A 114 8.93 -17.06 26.07
C MET A 114 9.68 -16.44 24.88
N TYR A 115 9.09 -15.42 24.23
CA TYR A 115 9.69 -14.70 23.12
C TYR A 115 11.00 -14.01 23.51
N ARG A 116 11.02 -13.31 24.65
CA ARG A 116 12.23 -12.63 25.16
C ARG A 116 13.37 -13.58 25.50
N ASN A 117 13.05 -14.82 25.85
CA ASN A 117 14.03 -15.87 26.17
C ASN A 117 14.38 -16.75 24.97
N GLY A 118 13.93 -16.40 23.75
CA GLY A 118 14.21 -17.18 22.54
C GLY A 118 13.63 -18.59 22.56
N GLN A 119 12.57 -18.83 23.33
CA GLN A 119 11.94 -20.15 23.49
C GLN A 119 10.85 -20.43 22.44
N ILE A 120 10.56 -19.46 21.56
CA ILE A 120 9.60 -19.60 20.46
C ILE A 120 10.39 -19.47 19.16
N LEU A 121 10.49 -20.56 18.41
CA LEU A 121 11.31 -20.64 17.20
C LEU A 121 10.48 -20.88 15.94
N SER A 122 9.40 -21.63 16.06
CA SER A 122 8.55 -22.08 14.95
C SER A 122 7.11 -22.29 15.44
N TRP A 123 6.19 -22.40 14.50
CA TRP A 123 4.79 -22.70 14.78
C TRP A 123 4.60 -24.14 15.30
N HIS A 124 5.50 -25.05 14.89
CA HIS A 124 5.52 -26.46 15.26
C HIS A 124 6.55 -26.77 16.35
#